data_AF-A0A7X5D845-F1
#
_entry.id   AF-A0A7X5D845-F1
#
_cell.length_a   1.000
_cell.length_b   1.000
_cell.length_c   1.000
_cell.angle_alpha   90.00
_cell.angle_beta   90.00
_cell.angle_gamma   90.00
#
_symmetry.space_group_name_H-M   'P 1'
#
loop_
_entity.id
_entity.type
_entity.pdbx_description
1 polymer ?
#
loop_
_entity_poly.entity_id
_entity_poly.type
_entity_poly.pdbx_seq_one_letter_code
_entity_poly.pdbx_strand_id
1 'polypeptide(L)'
;MTPVPPNQAPSKDRFNLDSTYFIAFEMAHEALVKGLTEASELNVTQYRMLTKLLQAGRPVGQGKLGEVLGLKPNVVTQAADALQAQGYILRQVGEGDGRTRMLSVTDAGEAHVASVNESIVRSLYAGFPTENPAYRTILEASISAAAQIEPPLNAAAAKRFPATRSLVAIELVRSETERTLKQATGASFNECRIVQRLGETDRPERIGALAESLHLSPVNAARAVDRLAAKGWVRRLRSPKDKKAVYVGLTEEGVYESFLISATINELAATKLWANLTPEQRDAIEQVGHVVVADLEAQRQAREQETFDLLQEA
;
A
#
# COMPACT_ATOMS: atom_id res chain seq x y z
N MET A 1 46.95 7.57 21.57
CA MET A 1 45.93 7.15 20.60
C MET A 1 44.70 6.72 21.39
N THR A 2 43.71 7.59 21.46
CA THR A 2 42.44 7.34 22.16
C THR A 2 41.62 6.36 21.32
N PRO A 3 40.99 5.32 21.90
CA PRO A 3 40.20 4.37 21.12
C PRO A 3 38.98 5.09 20.54
N VAL A 4 38.76 4.87 19.24
CA VAL A 4 37.56 5.32 18.51
C VAL A 4 36.35 4.61 19.13
N PRO A 5 35.31 5.33 19.57
CA PRO A 5 34.12 4.69 20.13
C PRO A 5 33.44 3.84 19.05
N PRO A 6 32.83 2.70 19.43
CA PRO A 6 32.11 1.87 18.48
C PRO A 6 31.00 2.70 17.83
N ASN A 7 30.97 2.65 16.50
CA ASN A 7 29.95 3.25 15.66
C ASN A 7 28.57 2.91 16.25
N GLN A 8 27.89 3.90 16.83
CA GLN A 8 26.54 3.72 17.32
C GLN A 8 25.69 3.36 16.12
N ALA A 9 25.25 2.10 16.06
CA ALA A 9 24.29 1.66 15.07
C ALA A 9 23.12 2.66 15.07
N PRO A 10 22.64 3.13 13.90
CA PRO A 10 21.46 3.96 13.87
C PRO A 10 20.36 3.22 14.62
N SER A 11 19.70 3.93 15.54
CA SER A 11 18.54 3.49 16.29
C SER A 11 17.72 2.51 15.45
N LYS A 12 17.75 1.22 15.80
CA LYS A 12 16.89 0.22 15.18
C LYS A 12 15.46 0.63 15.50
N ASP A 13 14.80 1.28 14.56
CA ASP A 13 13.35 1.36 14.59
C ASP A 13 12.83 -0.06 14.84
N ARG A 14 11.98 -0.23 15.86
CA ARG A 14 11.39 -1.53 16.24
C ARG A 14 10.58 -2.16 15.09
N PHE A 15 10.34 -1.40 14.02
CA PHE A 15 9.41 -1.68 12.94
C PHE A 15 10.19 -2.09 11.68
N ASN A 16 10.13 -3.37 11.33
CA ASN A 16 10.69 -3.91 10.08
C ASN A 16 9.53 -4.20 9.12
N LEU A 17 9.52 -3.59 7.92
CA LEU A 17 8.50 -3.87 6.90
C LEU A 17 8.84 -5.17 6.15
N ASP A 18 8.54 -6.29 6.78
CA ASP A 18 8.69 -7.63 6.22
C ASP A 18 7.55 -7.97 5.22
N SER A 19 7.59 -9.17 4.63
CA SER A 19 6.62 -9.60 3.64
C SER A 19 5.18 -9.66 4.18
N THR A 20 5.00 -9.87 5.49
CA THR A 20 3.70 -9.87 6.16
C THR A 20 3.04 -8.50 6.12
N TYR A 21 3.81 -7.43 6.40
CA TYR A 21 3.31 -6.06 6.30
C TYR A 21 2.81 -5.72 4.90
N PHE A 22 3.52 -6.18 3.86
CA PHE A 22 3.10 -5.94 2.49
C PHE A 22 1.82 -6.67 2.10
N ILE A 23 1.50 -7.81 2.73
CA ILE A 23 0.23 -8.50 2.49
C ILE A 23 -0.92 -7.62 3.00
N ALA A 24 -0.87 -7.20 4.26
CA ALA A 24 -1.89 -6.35 4.84
C ALA A 24 -2.00 -5.00 4.10
N PHE A 25 -0.87 -4.44 3.68
CA PHE A 25 -0.84 -3.21 2.89
C PHE A 25 -1.49 -3.37 1.51
N GLU A 26 -1.20 -4.45 0.77
CA GLU A 26 -1.86 -4.70 -0.52
C GLU A 26 -3.34 -5.05 -0.35
N MET A 27 -3.72 -5.83 0.66
CA MET A 27 -5.14 -6.08 0.98
C MET A 27 -5.89 -4.78 1.30
N ALA A 28 -5.28 -3.90 2.09
CA ALA A 28 -5.83 -2.57 2.33
C ALA A 28 -5.95 -1.78 1.03
N HIS A 29 -4.89 -1.73 0.22
CA HIS A 29 -4.91 -1.03 -1.07
C HIS A 29 -6.03 -1.54 -1.99
N GLU A 30 -6.15 -2.85 -2.16
CA GLU A 30 -7.19 -3.50 -2.97
C GLU A 30 -8.59 -3.16 -2.46
N ALA A 31 -8.83 -3.29 -1.14
CA ALA A 31 -10.11 -2.97 -0.54
C ALA A 31 -10.47 -1.48 -0.72
N LEU A 32 -9.50 -0.58 -0.55
CA LEU A 32 -9.71 0.86 -0.72
C LEU A 32 -10.01 1.22 -2.19
N VAL A 33 -9.28 0.65 -3.14
CA VAL A 33 -9.50 0.86 -4.59
C VAL A 33 -10.84 0.27 -5.03
N LYS A 34 -11.21 -0.91 -4.53
CA LYS A 34 -12.51 -1.54 -4.78
C LYS A 34 -13.64 -0.64 -4.28
N GLY A 35 -13.54 -0.15 -3.05
CA GLY A 35 -14.58 0.72 -2.47
C GLY A 35 -14.75 2.04 -3.25
N LEU A 36 -13.66 2.61 -3.76
CA LEU A 36 -13.72 3.75 -4.69
C LEU A 36 -14.46 3.38 -5.98
N THR A 37 -14.08 2.27 -6.61
CA THR A 37 -14.63 1.83 -7.90
C THR A 37 -16.12 1.50 -7.82
N GLU A 38 -16.59 0.96 -6.68
CA GLU A 38 -18.00 0.64 -6.46
C GLU A 38 -18.89 1.87 -6.29
N ALA A 39 -18.34 3.00 -5.84
CA ALA A 39 -19.10 4.21 -5.51
C ALA A 39 -18.78 5.41 -6.41
N SER A 40 -17.83 5.29 -7.34
CA SER A 40 -17.39 6.40 -8.17
C SER A 40 -16.78 5.96 -9.50
N GLU A 41 -17.05 6.77 -10.53
CA GLU A 41 -16.35 6.70 -11.81
C GLU A 41 -14.97 7.40 -11.79
N LEU A 42 -14.61 8.05 -10.68
CA LEU A 42 -13.33 8.72 -10.54
C LEU A 42 -12.21 7.69 -10.39
N ASN A 43 -11.13 7.88 -11.14
CA ASN A 43 -9.90 7.14 -10.87
C ASN A 43 -9.21 7.66 -9.59
N VAL A 44 -8.26 6.88 -9.07
CA VAL A 44 -7.54 7.21 -7.84
C VAL A 44 -6.88 8.59 -7.90
N THR A 45 -6.34 9.02 -9.04
CA THR A 45 -5.69 10.34 -9.18
C THR A 45 -6.71 11.48 -9.07
N GLN A 46 -7.86 11.36 -9.73
CA GLN A 46 -8.95 12.33 -9.65
C GLN A 46 -9.52 12.39 -8.22
N TYR A 47 -9.72 11.24 -7.59
CA TYR A 47 -10.23 11.16 -6.22
C TYR A 47 -9.25 11.76 -5.19
N ARG A 48 -7.94 11.50 -5.35
CA ARG A 48 -6.86 12.13 -4.56
C ARG A 48 -6.91 13.65 -4.67
N MET A 49 -7.11 14.18 -5.88
CA MET A 49 -7.21 15.62 -6.12
C MET A 49 -8.44 16.24 -5.43
N LEU A 50 -9.61 15.61 -5.55
CA LEU A 50 -10.84 16.05 -4.87
C LEU A 50 -10.69 16.06 -3.35
N THR A 51 -10.15 14.98 -2.79
CA THR A 51 -9.92 14.86 -1.34
C THR A 51 -8.93 15.90 -0.85
N LYS A 52 -7.87 16.19 -1.60
CA LYS A 52 -6.87 17.19 -1.24
C LYS A 52 -7.46 18.61 -1.24
N LEU A 53 -8.32 18.92 -2.21
CA LEU A 53 -9.08 20.17 -2.24
C LEU A 53 -10.02 20.29 -1.03
N LEU A 54 -10.72 19.21 -0.67
CA LEU A 54 -11.60 19.19 0.49
C LEU A 54 -10.81 19.46 1.79
N GLN A 55 -9.63 18.84 1.93
CA GLN A 55 -8.74 19.05 3.08
C GLN A 55 -8.21 20.49 3.18
N ALA A 56 -8.11 21.22 2.07
CA ALA A 56 -7.66 22.60 2.09
C ALA A 56 -8.70 23.52 2.75
N GLY A 57 -10.00 23.23 2.56
CA GLY A 57 -11.11 24.04 3.09
C GLY A 57 -11.19 25.46 2.52
N ARG A 58 -10.40 25.77 1.49
CA ARG A 58 -10.32 27.07 0.81
C ARG A 58 -9.87 26.87 -0.63
N PRO A 59 -10.08 27.85 -1.52
CA PRO A 59 -9.58 27.77 -2.89
C PRO A 59 -8.06 27.54 -2.94
N VAL A 60 -7.62 26.60 -3.77
CA VAL A 60 -6.21 26.25 -3.98
C VAL A 60 -5.82 26.53 -5.42
N GLY A 61 -4.65 27.17 -5.63
CA GLY A 61 -4.11 27.37 -6.96
C GLY A 61 -3.78 26.04 -7.64
N GLN A 62 -4.23 25.86 -8.88
CA GLN A 62 -4.09 24.61 -9.62
C GLN A 62 -2.62 24.15 -9.73
N GLY A 63 -1.68 25.06 -9.99
CA GLY A 63 -0.25 24.75 -10.03
C GLY A 63 0.27 24.24 -8.67
N LYS A 64 -0.13 24.90 -7.59
CA LYS A 64 0.24 24.50 -6.22
C LYS A 64 -0.32 23.12 -5.87
N LEU A 65 -1.55 22.83 -6.28
CA LEU A 65 -2.16 21.53 -6.08
C LEU A 65 -1.41 20.42 -6.83
N GLY A 66 -0.92 20.71 -8.04
CA GLY A 66 -0.03 19.82 -8.79
C GLY A 66 1.26 19.49 -8.06
N GLU A 67 1.94 20.51 -7.51
CA GLU A 67 3.15 20.32 -6.69
C GLU A 67 2.89 19.44 -5.48
N VAL A 68 1.82 19.73 -4.72
CA VAL A 68 1.46 18.98 -3.51
C VAL A 68 1.17 17.51 -3.83
N LEU A 69 0.49 17.23 -4.94
CA LEU A 69 0.12 15.87 -5.33
C LEU A 69 1.20 15.11 -6.11
N GLY A 70 2.30 15.79 -6.47
CA GLY A 70 3.34 15.23 -7.35
C GLY A 70 2.86 14.96 -8.78
N LEU A 71 1.87 15.73 -9.26
CA LEU A 71 1.23 15.53 -10.57
C LEU A 71 1.80 16.48 -11.63
N LYS A 72 1.96 15.97 -12.85
CA LYS A 72 2.34 16.80 -14.00
C LYS A 72 1.21 17.81 -14.33
N PRO A 73 1.54 19.02 -14.83
CA PRO A 73 0.54 20.07 -15.09
C PRO A 73 -0.62 19.65 -16.00
N ASN A 74 -0.36 18.82 -17.00
CA ASN A 74 -1.39 18.28 -17.90
C ASN A 74 -2.34 17.31 -17.17
N VAL A 75 -1.82 16.45 -16.29
CA VAL A 75 -2.62 15.53 -15.47
C VAL A 75 -3.52 16.31 -14.52
N VAL A 76 -3.00 17.36 -13.88
CA VAL A 76 -3.79 18.24 -13.01
C VAL A 76 -4.93 18.91 -13.78
N THR A 77 -4.66 19.37 -15.01
CA THR A 77 -5.68 20.00 -15.85
C THR A 77 -6.78 19.02 -16.23
N GLN A 78 -6.42 17.83 -16.71
CA GLN A 78 -7.39 16.79 -17.07
C GLN A 78 -8.23 16.33 -15.87
N ALA A 79 -7.60 16.18 -14.70
CA ALA A 79 -8.31 15.83 -13.47
C ALA A 79 -9.25 16.96 -13.02
N ALA A 80 -8.83 18.23 -13.09
CA ALA A 80 -9.69 19.37 -12.80
C ALA A 80 -10.90 19.43 -13.74
N ASP A 81 -10.68 19.23 -15.04
CA ASP A 81 -11.75 19.28 -16.04
C ASP A 81 -12.78 18.16 -15.80
N ALA A 82 -12.32 16.94 -15.49
CA ALA A 82 -13.19 15.82 -15.15
C ALA A 82 -14.00 16.06 -13.86
N LEU A 83 -13.35 16.56 -12.80
CA LEU A 83 -14.01 16.86 -11.53
C LEU A 83 -15.04 18.01 -11.68
N GLN A 84 -14.74 19.02 -12.50
CA GLN A 84 -15.64 20.12 -12.78
C GLN A 84 -16.83 19.67 -13.64
N ALA A 85 -16.62 18.81 -14.63
CA ALA A 85 -17.70 18.24 -15.45
C ALA A 85 -18.72 17.47 -14.61
N GLN A 86 -18.25 16.80 -13.56
CA GLN A 86 -19.11 16.12 -12.58
C GLN A 86 -19.69 17.06 -11.50
N GLY A 87 -19.37 18.35 -11.55
CA GLY A 87 -19.83 19.34 -10.57
C GLY A 87 -19.21 19.23 -9.18
N TYR A 88 -18.13 18.47 -9.01
CA TYR A 88 -17.48 18.27 -7.71
C TYR A 88 -16.56 19.41 -7.29
N ILE A 89 -16.10 20.21 -8.24
CA ILE A 89 -15.25 21.38 -7.98
C ILE A 89 -15.72 22.60 -8.78
N LEU A 90 -15.42 23.78 -8.25
CA LEU A 90 -15.48 25.05 -8.98
C LEU A 90 -14.07 25.47 -9.39
N ARG A 91 -13.98 26.13 -10.56
CA ARG A 91 -12.75 26.71 -11.07
C ARG A 91 -12.98 28.18 -11.37
N GLN A 92 -12.25 29.04 -10.68
CA GLN A 92 -12.36 30.49 -10.80
C GLN A 92 -11.01 31.10 -11.20
N VAL A 93 -11.07 32.30 -11.77
CA VAL A 93 -9.86 33.12 -12.00
C VAL A 93 -9.40 33.64 -10.64
N GLY A 94 -8.11 33.50 -10.31
CA GLY A 94 -7.56 34.04 -9.08
C GLY A 94 -7.52 35.57 -9.10
N GLU A 95 -7.63 36.20 -7.93
CA GLU A 95 -7.65 37.66 -7.75
C GLU A 95 -6.31 38.37 -8.10
N GLY A 96 -5.27 37.61 -8.46
CA GLY A 96 -3.95 38.12 -8.88
C GLY A 96 -3.76 38.18 -10.41
N ASP A 97 -2.56 37.82 -10.91
CA ASP A 97 -2.32 37.63 -12.36
C ASP A 97 -3.34 36.59 -12.87
N GLY A 98 -4.30 37.04 -13.69
CA GLY A 98 -5.49 36.30 -14.17
C GLY A 98 -5.20 34.99 -14.93
N ARG A 99 -3.92 34.60 -14.97
CA ARG A 99 -3.38 33.30 -15.38
C ARG A 99 -3.56 32.20 -14.32
N THR A 100 -3.65 32.54 -13.03
CA THR A 100 -3.82 31.51 -11.98
C THR A 100 -5.28 31.07 -11.89
N ARG A 101 -5.53 29.76 -11.96
CA ARG A 101 -6.85 29.15 -11.73
C ARG A 101 -6.92 28.62 -10.30
N MET A 102 -7.95 29.05 -9.57
CA MET A 102 -8.23 28.63 -8.20
C MET A 102 -9.32 27.57 -8.23
N LEU A 103 -9.11 26.49 -7.48
CA LEU A 103 -10.03 25.35 -7.39
C LEU A 103 -10.60 25.24 -5.98
N SER A 104 -11.90 25.03 -5.85
CA SER A 104 -12.57 24.75 -4.57
C SER A 104 -13.55 23.59 -4.71
N VAL A 105 -13.79 22.84 -3.64
CA VAL A 105 -14.79 21.77 -3.62
C VAL A 105 -16.19 22.37 -3.51
N THR A 106 -17.17 21.76 -4.21
CA THR A 106 -18.60 22.07 -4.07
C THR A 106 -19.24 21.20 -2.99
N ASP A 107 -20.45 21.56 -2.55
CA ASP A 107 -21.24 20.69 -1.66
C ASP A 107 -21.47 19.29 -2.26
N ALA A 108 -21.65 19.20 -3.58
CA ALA A 108 -21.77 17.94 -4.30
C ALA A 108 -20.45 17.12 -4.24
N GLY A 109 -19.30 17.77 -4.40
CA GLY A 109 -18.00 17.12 -4.28
C GLY A 109 -17.72 16.61 -2.87
N GLU A 110 -18.14 17.36 -1.84
CA GLU A 110 -18.05 16.90 -0.46
C GLU A 110 -18.98 15.71 -0.19
N ALA A 111 -20.24 15.79 -0.60
CA ALA A 111 -21.20 14.69 -0.45
C ALA A 111 -20.73 13.42 -1.18
N HIS A 112 -20.09 13.59 -2.34
CA HIS A 112 -19.48 12.48 -3.08
C HIS A 112 -18.35 11.81 -2.31
N VAL A 113 -17.43 12.59 -1.72
CA VAL A 113 -16.35 12.04 -0.86
C VAL A 113 -16.93 11.30 0.34
N ALA A 114 -18.02 11.80 0.95
CA ALA A 114 -18.69 11.11 2.05
C ALA A 114 -19.24 9.74 1.63
N SER A 115 -19.94 9.69 0.50
CA SER A 115 -20.50 8.44 -0.05
C SER A 115 -19.41 7.43 -0.41
N VAL A 116 -18.34 7.88 -1.07
CA VAL A 116 -17.20 7.01 -1.38
C VAL A 116 -16.51 6.53 -0.11
N ASN A 117 -16.36 7.37 0.92
CA ASN A 117 -15.78 6.94 2.20
C ASN A 117 -16.58 5.80 2.85
N GLU A 118 -17.92 5.86 2.82
CA GLU A 118 -18.76 4.75 3.31
C GLU A 118 -18.53 3.47 2.52
N SER A 119 -18.41 3.58 1.19
CA SER A 119 -18.11 2.43 0.32
C SER A 119 -16.74 1.82 0.62
N ILE A 120 -15.73 2.66 0.81
CA ILE A 120 -14.38 2.25 1.22
C ILE A 120 -14.42 1.52 2.57
N VAL A 121 -15.15 2.04 3.57
CA VAL A 121 -15.31 1.38 4.88
C VAL A 121 -15.98 0.01 4.73
N ARG A 122 -17.06 -0.09 3.94
CA ARG A 122 -17.72 -1.38 3.67
C ARG A 122 -16.76 -2.38 3.00
N SER A 123 -15.99 -1.92 2.02
CA SER A 123 -15.03 -2.76 1.31
C SER A 123 -13.90 -3.25 2.24
N LEU A 124 -13.40 -2.38 3.12
CA LEU A 124 -12.42 -2.76 4.16
C LEU A 124 -12.99 -3.81 5.12
N TYR A 125 -14.21 -3.64 5.61
CA TYR A 125 -14.83 -4.62 6.50
C TYR A 125 -15.08 -5.97 5.81
N ALA A 126 -15.37 -5.97 4.51
CA ALA A 126 -15.52 -7.20 3.74
C ALA A 126 -14.18 -7.88 3.39
N GLY A 127 -13.09 -7.12 3.26
CA GLY A 127 -11.77 -7.62 2.89
C GLY A 127 -10.88 -8.05 4.06
N PHE A 128 -11.25 -7.66 5.29
CA PHE A 128 -10.53 -7.98 6.52
C PHE A 128 -11.40 -8.84 7.45
N PRO A 129 -10.80 -9.60 8.39
CA PRO A 129 -11.52 -10.51 9.28
C PRO A 129 -12.26 -9.76 10.41
N THR A 130 -13.17 -8.87 10.04
CA THR A 130 -13.85 -7.94 10.95
C THR A 130 -15.06 -8.54 11.66
N GLU A 131 -15.38 -9.81 11.41
CA GLU A 131 -16.33 -10.58 12.24
C GLU A 131 -15.78 -10.80 13.65
N ASN A 132 -14.45 -10.83 13.80
CA ASN A 132 -13.83 -10.75 15.11
C ASN A 132 -13.82 -9.28 15.60
N PRO A 133 -14.48 -8.94 16.71
CA PRO A 133 -14.56 -7.57 17.20
C PRO A 133 -13.19 -6.95 17.50
N ALA A 134 -12.23 -7.73 18.00
CA ALA A 134 -10.88 -7.24 18.28
C ALA A 134 -10.15 -6.86 16.99
N TYR A 135 -10.28 -7.69 15.95
CA TYR A 135 -9.68 -7.42 14.64
C TYR A 135 -10.30 -6.21 13.97
N ARG A 136 -11.62 -6.02 14.12
CA ARG A 136 -12.31 -4.81 13.67
C ARG A 136 -11.76 -3.56 14.36
N THR A 137 -11.61 -3.57 15.69
CA THR A 137 -11.03 -2.44 16.42
C THR A 137 -9.61 -2.11 15.98
N ILE A 138 -8.78 -3.14 15.77
CA ILE A 138 -7.40 -2.97 15.27
C ILE A 138 -7.41 -2.34 13.87
N LEU A 139 -8.28 -2.81 12.97
CA LEU A 139 -8.44 -2.22 11.65
C LEU A 139 -8.86 -0.75 11.71
N GLU A 140 -9.88 -0.40 12.51
CA GLU A 140 -10.35 0.98 12.66
C GLU A 140 -9.28 1.93 13.22
N ALA A 141 -8.49 1.45 14.19
CA ALA A 141 -7.35 2.17 14.72
C ALA A 141 -6.29 2.40 13.65
N SER A 142 -5.98 1.38 12.84
CA SER A 142 -5.02 1.50 11.73
C SER A 142 -5.48 2.47 10.65
N ILE A 143 -6.78 2.50 10.30
CA ILE A 143 -7.34 3.44 9.33
C ILE A 143 -7.22 4.87 9.87
N SER A 144 -7.47 5.05 11.17
CA SER A 144 -7.32 6.35 11.82
C SER A 144 -5.86 6.81 11.86
N ALA A 145 -4.92 5.88 12.08
CA ALA A 145 -3.48 6.12 12.05
C ALA A 145 -2.97 6.43 10.63
N ALA A 146 -3.33 5.59 9.65
CA ALA A 146 -2.93 5.74 8.26
C ALA A 146 -3.42 7.05 7.65
N ALA A 147 -4.59 7.55 8.08
CA ALA A 147 -5.07 8.87 7.70
C ALA A 147 -4.09 10.01 8.08
N GLN A 148 -3.21 9.82 9.07
CA GLN A 148 -2.22 10.81 9.53
C GLN A 148 -0.85 10.70 8.85
N ILE A 149 -0.60 9.64 8.06
CA ILE A 149 0.65 9.49 7.29
C ILE A 149 0.91 10.76 6.47
N GLU A 150 -0.14 11.24 5.79
CA GLU A 150 -0.15 12.53 5.14
C GLU A 150 -1.01 13.51 5.97
N PRO A 151 -0.40 14.50 6.66
CA PRO A 151 -1.15 15.50 7.38
C PRO A 151 -2.00 16.32 6.39
N PRO A 152 -3.20 16.77 6.81
CA PRO A 152 -4.07 17.52 5.94
C PRO A 152 -3.49 18.91 5.70
N LEU A 153 -3.82 19.50 4.54
CA LEU A 153 -3.41 20.88 4.22
C LEU A 153 -3.90 21.90 5.25
N ASN A 154 -5.03 21.63 5.90
CA ASN A 154 -5.56 22.42 7.00
C ASN A 154 -6.21 21.49 8.05
N ALA A 155 -5.57 21.34 9.21
CA ALA A 155 -6.05 20.47 10.29
C ALA A 155 -7.43 20.89 10.84
N ALA A 156 -7.74 22.18 10.87
CA ALA A 156 -9.03 22.68 11.35
C ALA A 156 -10.17 22.41 10.36
N ALA A 157 -9.86 22.28 9.06
CA ALA A 157 -10.83 22.01 8.00
C ALA A 157 -10.91 20.53 7.61
N ALA A 158 -9.95 19.71 8.02
CA ALA A 158 -9.88 18.30 7.67
C ALA A 158 -11.06 17.52 8.27
N LYS A 159 -12.09 17.29 7.45
CA LYS A 159 -13.27 16.49 7.82
C LYS A 159 -12.94 15.01 8.05
N ARG A 160 -13.84 14.33 8.77
CA ARG A 160 -13.73 12.97 9.33
C ARG A 160 -13.92 11.84 8.30
N PHE A 161 -13.10 11.82 7.24
CA PHE A 161 -13.07 10.70 6.28
C PHE A 161 -11.75 9.92 6.36
N PRO A 162 -11.50 9.20 7.47
CA PRO A 162 -10.21 8.54 7.70
C PRO A 162 -9.92 7.45 6.68
N ALA A 163 -10.94 6.73 6.18
CA ALA A 163 -10.74 5.69 5.17
C ALA A 163 -10.32 6.28 3.81
N THR A 164 -10.97 7.36 3.39
CA THR A 164 -10.55 8.13 2.20
C THR A 164 -9.14 8.68 2.35
N ARG A 165 -8.81 9.28 3.50
CA ARG A 165 -7.45 9.78 3.76
C ARG A 165 -6.41 8.67 3.74
N SER A 166 -6.75 7.52 4.29
CA SER A 166 -5.89 6.33 4.27
C SER A 166 -5.63 5.84 2.84
N LEU A 167 -6.65 5.80 1.98
CA LEU A 167 -6.47 5.46 0.55
C LEU A 167 -5.46 6.39 -0.12
N VAL A 168 -5.61 7.69 0.06
CA VAL A 168 -4.70 8.67 -0.53
C VAL A 168 -3.25 8.47 -0.04
N ALA A 169 -3.08 8.24 1.26
CA ALA A 169 -1.77 8.02 1.87
C ALA A 169 -1.13 6.69 1.41
N ILE A 170 -1.89 5.60 1.41
CA ILE A 170 -1.43 4.27 0.97
C ILE A 170 -1.01 4.32 -0.50
N GLU A 171 -1.81 4.95 -1.37
CA GLU A 171 -1.45 5.11 -2.79
C GLU A 171 -0.13 5.87 -2.98
N LEU A 172 0.08 6.93 -2.20
CA LEU A 172 1.31 7.73 -2.22
C LEU A 172 2.52 6.90 -1.79
N VAL A 173 2.41 6.20 -0.67
CA VAL A 173 3.47 5.33 -0.15
C VAL A 173 3.77 4.23 -1.17
N ARG A 174 2.76 3.57 -1.71
CA ARG A 174 2.91 2.51 -2.73
C ARG A 174 3.65 2.99 -3.97
N SER A 175 3.20 4.11 -4.55
CA SER A 175 3.80 4.72 -5.74
C SER A 175 5.27 5.12 -5.51
N GLU A 176 5.60 5.63 -4.32
CA GLU A 176 6.97 5.98 -3.96
C GLU A 176 7.84 4.73 -3.76
N THR A 177 7.32 3.71 -3.08
CA THR A 177 7.99 2.42 -2.89
C THR A 177 8.32 1.77 -4.22
N GLU A 178 7.35 1.68 -5.13
CA GLU A 178 7.56 1.10 -6.45
C GLU A 178 8.63 1.88 -7.23
N ARG A 179 8.57 3.21 -7.23
CA ARG A 179 9.56 4.05 -7.92
C ARG A 179 10.96 3.86 -7.33
N THR A 180 11.08 3.91 -6.00
CA THR A 180 12.36 3.85 -5.30
C THR A 180 13.02 2.49 -5.49
N LEU A 181 12.26 1.40 -5.32
CA LEU A 181 12.75 0.04 -5.57
C LEU A 181 13.16 -0.15 -7.03
N LYS A 182 12.37 0.36 -7.97
CA LYS A 182 12.69 0.28 -9.40
C LYS A 182 13.99 1.02 -9.73
N GLN A 183 14.23 2.17 -9.11
CA GLN A 183 15.47 2.93 -9.28
C GLN A 183 16.67 2.25 -8.63
N ALA A 184 16.51 1.73 -7.41
CA ALA A 184 17.60 1.12 -6.65
C ALA A 184 18.05 -0.23 -7.22
N THR A 185 17.09 -1.04 -7.69
CA THR A 185 17.33 -2.48 -7.99
C THR A 185 17.05 -2.83 -9.47
N GLY A 186 16.38 -1.95 -10.21
CA GLY A 186 15.88 -2.26 -11.55
C GLY A 186 14.78 -3.32 -11.59
N ALA A 187 14.30 -3.82 -10.44
CA ALA A 187 13.22 -4.79 -10.33
C ALA A 187 11.86 -4.11 -10.13
N SER A 188 10.79 -4.79 -10.53
CA SER A 188 9.41 -4.38 -10.25
C SER A 188 9.05 -4.65 -8.79
N PHE A 189 8.01 -3.98 -8.30
CA PHE A 189 7.53 -4.15 -6.92
C PHE A 189 7.27 -5.63 -6.56
N ASN A 190 6.59 -6.38 -7.44
CA ASN A 190 6.30 -7.80 -7.19
C ASN A 190 7.54 -8.71 -7.24
N GLU A 191 8.56 -8.35 -8.02
CA GLU A 191 9.85 -9.05 -7.99
C GLU A 191 10.55 -8.83 -6.65
N CYS A 192 10.56 -7.59 -6.15
CA CYS A 192 11.14 -7.28 -4.85
C CYS A 192 10.42 -8.00 -3.72
N ARG A 193 9.08 -8.07 -3.74
CA ARG A 193 8.28 -8.82 -2.73
C ARG A 193 8.62 -10.31 -2.71
N ILE A 194 8.83 -10.93 -3.88
CA ILE A 194 9.24 -12.35 -3.95
C ILE A 194 10.64 -12.54 -3.35
N VAL A 195 11.59 -11.66 -3.68
CA VAL A 195 12.96 -11.74 -3.16
C VAL A 195 12.99 -11.56 -1.65
N GLN A 196 12.28 -10.55 -1.14
CA GLN A 196 12.15 -10.31 0.29
C GLN A 196 11.57 -11.52 1.02
N ARG A 197 10.48 -12.10 0.51
CA ARG A 197 9.85 -13.29 1.09
C ARG A 197 10.80 -14.50 1.13
N LEU A 198 11.53 -14.74 0.05
CA LEU A 198 12.51 -15.83 0.00
C LEU A 198 13.70 -15.57 0.94
N GLY A 199 14.10 -14.31 1.13
CA GLY A 199 15.16 -13.92 2.06
C GLY A 199 14.76 -14.06 3.53
N GLU A 200 13.50 -13.82 3.87
CA GLU A 200 12.98 -14.00 5.23
C GLU A 200 12.87 -15.45 5.65
N THR A 201 12.47 -16.33 4.73
CA THR A 201 12.28 -17.75 5.03
C THR A 201 13.56 -18.57 4.88
N ASP A 202 14.58 -18.01 4.21
CA ASP A 202 15.87 -18.63 3.88
C ASP A 202 15.73 -20.06 3.34
N ARG A 203 14.64 -20.31 2.60
CA ARG A 203 14.31 -21.63 2.06
C ARG A 203 13.63 -21.52 0.70
N PRO A 204 13.81 -22.50 -0.18
CA PRO A 204 13.06 -22.53 -1.42
C PRO A 204 11.55 -22.68 -1.18
N GLU A 205 10.76 -21.84 -1.83
CA GLU A 205 9.28 -21.91 -1.78
C GLU A 205 8.70 -22.32 -3.13
N ARG A 206 7.56 -23.01 -3.12
CA ARG A 206 6.84 -23.37 -4.35
C ARG A 206 6.25 -22.10 -4.96
N ILE A 207 6.30 -21.94 -6.28
CA ILE A 207 5.75 -20.74 -6.95
C ILE A 207 4.27 -20.51 -6.62
N GLY A 208 3.47 -21.59 -6.53
CA GLY A 208 2.07 -21.48 -6.10
C GLY A 208 1.92 -20.98 -4.66
N ALA A 209 2.76 -21.45 -3.75
CA ALA A 209 2.75 -21.00 -2.36
C ALA A 209 3.18 -19.52 -2.23
N LEU A 210 4.17 -19.08 -3.03
CA LEU A 210 4.54 -17.66 -3.12
C LEU A 210 3.40 -16.80 -3.68
N ALA A 211 2.68 -17.30 -4.68
CA ALA A 211 1.55 -16.60 -5.27
C ALA A 211 0.46 -16.38 -4.22
N GLU A 212 0.09 -17.43 -3.49
CA GLU A 212 -0.87 -17.36 -2.38
C GLU A 212 -0.38 -16.43 -1.27
N SER A 213 0.84 -16.64 -0.76
CA SER A 213 1.36 -15.87 0.38
C SER A 213 1.56 -14.39 0.07
N LEU A 214 1.78 -14.02 -1.19
CA LEU A 214 1.99 -12.62 -1.59
C LEU A 214 0.76 -11.99 -2.25
N HIS A 215 -0.38 -12.70 -2.29
CA HIS A 215 -1.59 -12.23 -2.99
C HIS A 215 -1.31 -11.88 -4.46
N LEU A 216 -0.48 -12.68 -5.12
CA LEU A 216 -0.20 -12.55 -6.54
C LEU A 216 -1.00 -13.58 -7.33
N SER A 217 -1.47 -13.22 -8.53
CA SER A 217 -1.98 -14.24 -9.43
C SER A 217 -0.87 -15.25 -9.78
N PRO A 218 -1.19 -16.56 -9.95
CA PRO A 218 -0.18 -17.56 -10.31
C PRO A 218 0.63 -17.18 -11.55
N VAL A 219 0.00 -16.52 -12.52
CA VAL A 219 0.64 -16.01 -13.74
C VAL A 219 1.63 -14.89 -13.43
N ASN A 220 1.26 -13.94 -12.56
CA ASN A 220 2.15 -12.84 -12.18
C ASN A 220 3.34 -13.33 -11.36
N ALA A 221 3.12 -14.26 -10.42
CA ALA A 221 4.19 -14.88 -9.65
C ALA A 221 5.17 -15.63 -10.55
N ALA A 222 4.67 -16.47 -11.47
CA ALA A 222 5.51 -17.21 -12.41
C ALA A 222 6.36 -16.28 -13.29
N ARG A 223 5.75 -15.23 -13.87
CA ARG A 223 6.45 -14.23 -14.70
C ARG A 223 7.49 -13.44 -13.91
N ALA A 224 7.19 -13.07 -12.67
CA ALA A 224 8.15 -12.39 -11.81
C ALA A 224 9.33 -13.31 -11.49
N VAL A 225 9.09 -14.59 -11.19
CA VAL A 225 10.15 -15.59 -11.02
C VAL A 225 10.99 -15.78 -12.29
N ASP A 226 10.39 -15.81 -13.48
CA ASP A 226 11.14 -15.90 -14.74
C ASP A 226 12.11 -14.72 -14.90
N ARG A 227 11.64 -13.49 -14.62
CA ARG A 227 12.47 -12.28 -14.72
C ARG A 227 13.55 -12.23 -13.64
N LEU A 228 13.25 -12.67 -12.43
CA LEU A 228 14.25 -12.83 -11.35
C LEU A 228 15.31 -13.86 -11.71
N ALA A 229 14.93 -14.97 -12.34
CA ALA A 229 15.87 -15.99 -12.80
C ALA A 229 16.77 -15.45 -13.92
N ALA A 230 16.21 -14.67 -14.86
CA ALA A 230 16.97 -13.99 -15.89
C ALA A 230 17.95 -12.94 -15.33
N LYS A 231 17.61 -12.32 -14.19
CA LYS A 231 18.51 -11.43 -13.42
C LYS A 231 19.59 -12.19 -12.63
N GLY A 232 19.48 -13.52 -12.52
CA GLY A 232 20.38 -14.33 -11.70
C GLY A 232 20.13 -14.26 -10.20
N TRP A 233 19.01 -13.69 -9.75
CA TRP A 233 18.69 -13.52 -8.32
C TRP A 233 18.02 -14.74 -7.71
N VAL A 234 17.41 -15.59 -8.53
CA VAL A 234 16.76 -16.81 -8.08
C VAL A 234 17.13 -17.99 -8.96
N ARG A 235 17.11 -19.18 -8.37
CA ARG A 235 17.25 -20.45 -9.06
C ARG A 235 16.00 -21.31 -8.92
N ARG A 236 15.61 -21.98 -10.01
CA ARG A 236 14.51 -22.94 -10.00
C ARG A 236 15.01 -24.32 -9.58
N LEU A 237 14.24 -24.95 -8.71
CA LEU A 237 14.49 -26.29 -8.19
C LEU A 237 13.30 -27.18 -8.54
N ARG A 238 13.57 -28.38 -9.04
CA ARG A 238 12.53 -29.38 -9.33
C ARG A 238 12.38 -30.31 -8.14
N SER A 239 11.14 -30.64 -7.77
CA SER A 239 10.92 -31.65 -6.73
C SER A 239 11.27 -33.04 -7.25
N PRO A 240 12.00 -33.87 -6.46
CA PRO A 240 12.27 -35.26 -6.81
C PRO A 240 11.02 -36.15 -6.68
N LYS A 241 10.00 -35.71 -5.93
CA LYS A 241 8.77 -36.48 -5.65
C LYS A 241 7.58 -36.02 -6.48
N ASP A 242 7.52 -34.75 -6.86
CA ASP A 242 6.46 -34.18 -7.69
C ASP A 242 7.07 -33.41 -8.88
N LYS A 243 7.04 -34.03 -10.06
CA LYS A 243 7.60 -33.43 -11.29
C LYS A 243 6.86 -32.16 -11.74
N LYS A 244 5.65 -31.91 -11.21
CA LYS A 244 4.87 -30.69 -11.50
C LYS A 244 5.17 -29.56 -10.52
N ALA A 245 5.83 -29.83 -9.38
CA ALA A 245 6.19 -28.80 -8.41
C ALA A 245 7.51 -28.11 -8.79
N VAL A 246 7.42 -26.78 -8.95
CA VAL A 246 8.57 -25.91 -9.16
C VAL A 246 8.78 -25.06 -7.91
N TYR A 247 9.96 -25.20 -7.32
CA TYR A 247 10.44 -24.40 -6.20
C TYR A 247 11.40 -23.33 -6.71
N VAL A 248 11.49 -22.24 -5.97
CA VAL A 248 12.40 -21.13 -6.24
C VAL A 248 13.10 -20.76 -4.94
N GLY A 249 14.42 -20.59 -4.99
CA GLY A 249 15.22 -20.08 -3.88
C GLY A 249 16.18 -19.01 -4.36
N LEU A 250 16.65 -18.16 -3.44
CA LEU A 250 17.65 -17.14 -3.75
C LEU A 250 18.99 -17.77 -4.18
N THR A 251 19.69 -17.08 -5.06
CA THR A 251 21.13 -17.24 -5.29
C THR A 251 21.92 -16.37 -4.31
N GLU A 252 23.25 -16.40 -4.34
CA GLU A 252 24.07 -15.49 -3.53
C GLU A 252 23.79 -14.02 -3.88
N GLU A 253 23.66 -13.72 -5.18
CA GLU A 253 23.26 -12.40 -5.67
C GLU A 253 21.85 -12.04 -5.19
N GLY A 254 20.92 -13.00 -5.21
CA GLY A 254 19.56 -12.80 -4.68
C GLY A 254 19.53 -12.46 -3.20
N VAL A 255 20.40 -13.07 -2.40
CA VAL A 255 20.54 -12.75 -0.96
C VAL A 255 21.04 -11.32 -0.77
N TYR A 256 22.06 -10.90 -1.53
CA TYR A 256 22.54 -9.52 -1.52
C TYR A 256 21.42 -8.52 -1.87
N GLU A 257 20.68 -8.78 -2.94
CA GLU A 257 19.56 -7.93 -3.38
C GLU A 257 18.43 -7.91 -2.35
N SER A 258 18.17 -9.01 -1.65
CA SER A 258 17.21 -9.06 -0.55
C SER A 258 17.58 -8.09 0.57
N PHE A 259 18.86 -7.97 0.93
CA PHE A 259 19.29 -7.00 1.93
C PHE A 259 19.10 -5.56 1.44
N LEU A 260 19.44 -5.28 0.17
CA LEU A 260 19.24 -3.95 -0.43
C LEU A 260 17.77 -3.55 -0.48
N ILE A 261 16.89 -4.47 -0.89
CA ILE A 261 15.44 -4.28 -0.92
C ILE A 261 14.91 -3.94 0.48
N SER A 262 15.24 -4.76 1.48
CA SER A 262 14.78 -4.53 2.86
C SER A 262 15.29 -3.21 3.43
N ALA A 263 16.57 -2.87 3.20
CA ALA A 263 17.12 -1.59 3.63
C ALA A 263 16.40 -0.39 2.97
N THR A 264 16.17 -0.47 1.66
CA THR A 264 15.48 0.57 0.88
C THR A 264 14.05 0.80 1.39
N ILE A 265 13.31 -0.29 1.62
CA ILE A 265 11.94 -0.23 2.12
C ILE A 265 11.90 0.37 3.53
N ASN A 266 12.79 -0.06 4.42
CA ASN A 266 12.82 0.42 5.80
C ASN A 266 13.19 1.91 5.88
N GLU A 267 14.13 2.38 5.06
CA GLU A 267 14.45 3.81 4.97
C GLU A 267 13.25 4.63 4.47
N LEU A 268 12.54 4.11 3.47
CA LEU A 268 11.33 4.76 2.96
C LEU A 268 10.22 4.77 4.02
N ALA A 269 10.05 3.70 4.78
CA ALA A 269 9.09 3.61 5.87
C ALA A 269 9.38 4.66 6.95
N ALA A 270 10.63 4.74 7.39
CA ALA A 270 11.06 5.70 8.40
C ALA A 270 10.79 7.15 7.97
N THR A 271 11.04 7.47 6.70
CA THR A 271 10.93 8.85 6.18
C THR A 271 9.54 9.24 5.69
N LYS A 272 8.71 8.27 5.25
CA LYS A 272 7.40 8.54 4.63
C LYS A 272 6.22 8.02 5.43
N LEU A 273 6.34 6.85 6.03
CA LEU A 273 5.24 6.18 6.72
C LEU A 273 5.21 6.55 8.20
N TRP A 274 6.36 6.53 8.87
CA TRP A 274 6.47 6.70 10.31
C TRP A 274 6.72 8.13 10.77
N ALA A 275 7.21 9.00 9.88
CA ALA A 275 7.64 10.36 10.21
C ALA A 275 6.58 11.20 10.93
N ASN A 276 5.31 11.02 10.61
CA ASN A 276 4.19 11.79 11.18
C ASN A 276 3.34 11.01 12.18
N LEU A 277 3.73 9.78 12.53
CA LEU A 277 2.93 8.89 13.37
C LEU A 277 3.48 8.79 14.79
N THR A 278 2.60 8.86 15.78
CA THR A 278 2.92 8.56 17.18
C THR A 278 3.23 7.07 17.37
N PRO A 279 3.91 6.67 18.46
CA PRO A 279 4.16 5.25 18.75
C PRO A 279 2.89 4.40 18.71
N GLU A 280 1.79 4.89 19.28
CA GLU A 280 0.50 4.19 19.34
C GLU A 280 -0.11 4.01 17.95
N GLN A 281 0.05 5.00 17.06
CA GLN A 281 -0.40 4.92 15.67
C GLN A 281 0.42 3.90 14.86
N ARG A 282 1.74 3.83 15.12
CA ARG A 282 2.61 2.82 14.50
C ARG A 282 2.23 1.42 14.96
N ASP A 283 2.01 1.23 16.27
CA ASP A 283 1.57 -0.04 16.84
C ASP A 283 0.22 -0.48 16.25
N ALA A 284 -0.73 0.44 16.01
CA ALA A 284 -2.02 0.11 15.39
C ALA A 284 -1.88 -0.39 13.94
N ILE A 285 -0.98 0.21 13.15
CA ILE A 285 -0.70 -0.25 11.77
C ILE A 285 0.02 -1.61 11.79
N GLU A 286 0.96 -1.81 12.72
CA GLU A 286 1.64 -3.09 12.94
C GLU A 286 0.66 -4.22 13.30
N GLN A 287 -0.26 -3.97 14.23
CA GLN A 287 -1.22 -4.97 14.67
C GLN A 287 -2.11 -5.48 13.53
N VAL A 288 -2.47 -4.64 12.56
CA VAL A 288 -3.24 -5.10 11.38
C VAL A 288 -2.47 -6.12 10.56
N GLY A 289 -1.14 -5.96 10.40
CA GLY A 289 -0.30 -6.93 9.72
C GLY A 289 -0.39 -8.32 10.36
N HIS A 290 -0.27 -8.38 11.68
CA HIS A 290 -0.38 -9.63 12.44
C HIS A 290 -1.77 -10.27 12.37
N VAL A 291 -2.82 -9.46 12.42
CA VAL A 291 -4.21 -9.93 12.30
C VAL A 291 -4.44 -10.59 10.95
N VAL A 292 -3.98 -9.97 9.86
CA VAL A 292 -4.11 -10.52 8.52
C VAL A 292 -3.39 -11.87 8.39
N VAL A 293 -2.16 -11.98 8.89
CA VAL A 293 -1.43 -13.25 8.80
C VAL A 293 -2.08 -14.34 9.64
N ALA A 294 -2.50 -14.03 10.87
CA ALA A 294 -3.19 -15.00 11.72
C ALA A 294 -4.47 -15.54 11.05
N ASP A 295 -5.23 -14.67 10.38
CA ASP A 295 -6.44 -15.05 9.65
C ASP A 295 -6.13 -15.91 8.41
N LEU A 296 -5.14 -15.52 7.60
CA LEU A 296 -4.71 -16.30 6.42
C LEU A 296 -4.21 -17.69 6.81
N GLU A 297 -3.46 -17.82 7.91
CA GLU A 297 -3.00 -19.10 8.44
C GLU A 297 -4.18 -19.97 8.91
N ALA A 298 -5.14 -19.38 9.64
CA ALA A 298 -6.34 -20.09 10.09
C ALA A 298 -7.18 -20.59 8.90
N GLN A 299 -7.40 -19.76 7.88
CA GLN A 299 -8.13 -20.14 6.66
C GLN A 299 -7.41 -21.24 5.88
N ARG A 300 -6.08 -21.23 5.87
CA ARG A 300 -5.29 -22.30 5.23
C ARG A 300 -5.44 -23.62 5.99
N GLN A 301 -5.31 -23.61 7.31
CA GLN A 301 -5.47 -24.80 8.15
C GLN A 301 -6.88 -25.38 8.03
N ALA A 302 -7.92 -24.53 8.00
CA ALA A 302 -9.30 -24.95 7.79
C ALA A 302 -9.48 -25.68 6.45
N ARG A 303 -8.95 -25.12 5.34
CA ARG A 303 -9.00 -25.76 4.02
C ARG A 303 -8.24 -27.09 3.95
N GLU A 304 -7.08 -27.16 4.61
CA GLU A 304 -6.30 -28.40 4.71
C GLU A 304 -7.06 -29.47 5.50
N GLN A 305 -7.73 -29.09 6.59
CA GLN A 305 -8.58 -29.98 7.39
C GLN A 305 -9.82 -30.44 6.63
N GLU A 306 -10.55 -29.55 5.96
CA GLU A 306 -11.70 -29.91 5.11
C GLU A 306 -11.29 -30.91 4.00
N THR A 307 -10.13 -30.69 3.39
CA THR A 307 -9.59 -31.62 2.39
C THR A 307 -9.26 -32.98 3.00
N PHE A 308 -8.71 -33.00 4.22
CA PHE A 308 -8.41 -34.23 4.94
C PHE A 308 -9.68 -35.01 5.32
N ASP A 309 -10.70 -34.32 5.84
CA ASP A 309 -11.97 -34.93 6.24
C ASP A 309 -12.66 -35.58 5.02
N LEU A 310 -12.70 -34.90 3.87
CA LEU A 310 -13.21 -35.44 2.61
C LEU A 310 -12.44 -36.68 2.11
N LEU A 311 -11.15 -36.78 2.40
CA LEU A 311 -10.33 -37.95 2.06
C LEU A 311 -10.52 -39.11 3.04
N GLN A 312 -11.00 -38.87 4.27
CA GLN A 312 -11.34 -39.91 5.23
C GLN A 312 -12.74 -40.48 5.01
N GLU A 313 -13.64 -39.71 4.41
CA GLU A 313 -15.01 -40.13 4.07
C GLU A 313 -15.11 -40.89 2.71
N ALA A 314 -14.04 -40.91 1.91
CA ALA A 314 -13.95 -41.56 0.59
C ALA A 314 -13.29 -42.95 0.64
#